data_AF-A0A8H7FFZ0-F1
#
_entry.id   AF-A0A8H7FFZ0-F1
#
_cell.length_a   1.000
_cell.length_b   1.000
_cell.length_c   1.000
_cell.angle_alpha   90.00
_cell.angle_beta   90.00
_cell.angle_gamma   90.00
#
_symmetry.space_group_name_H-M   'P 1'
#
loop_
_entity.id
_entity.type
_entity.pdbx_description
1 polymer ?
#
loop_
_entity_poly.entity_id
_entity_poly.type
_entity_poly.pdbx_seq_one_letter_code
_entity_poly.pdbx_strand_id
1 'polypeptide(L)'
;MENVLVNDISKLDLSATDAHGPNSHQLCDIEPLPSGARRTRRIFYYGWVISPEFLLEYAPSPKITLRSYSDGLDGLRKISRYKHLHWVNGYVADGEDLPHMDVGMEGRKVSDLLVVTASFTGKKTDKHLHNRRPTVAQMAKLIELFHGEKPSWHMDGQPKDFVHEYTLLMDLDD
;
A
#
# COMPACT_ATOMS: atom_id res chain seq x y z
N MET A 1 24.47 -36.52 3.91
CA MET A 1 23.51 -35.95 4.88
C MET A 1 24.32 -35.34 5.98
N GLU A 2 24.34 -34.02 6.09
CA GLU A 2 24.65 -33.31 7.33
C GLU A 2 24.08 -31.90 7.20
N ASN A 3 23.11 -31.60 8.07
CA ASN A 3 22.45 -30.32 8.22
C ASN A 3 23.40 -29.36 8.94
N VAL A 4 23.58 -28.15 8.40
CA VAL A 4 24.11 -27.04 9.18
C VAL A 4 23.03 -25.97 9.28
N LEU A 5 22.38 -25.96 10.45
CA LEU A 5 21.52 -24.91 10.96
C LEU A 5 22.33 -23.61 11.10
N VAL A 6 21.98 -22.59 10.31
CA VAL A 6 22.50 -21.23 10.50
C VAL A 6 21.58 -20.50 11.47
N ASN A 7 21.84 -20.67 12.77
CA ASN A 7 21.33 -19.81 13.82
C ASN A 7 22.40 -18.77 14.15
N ASP A 8 22.37 -17.61 13.50
CA ASP A 8 22.99 -16.40 14.06
C ASP A 8 22.43 -15.13 13.40
N ILE A 9 21.27 -14.69 13.87
CA ILE A 9 20.59 -13.43 13.44
C ILE A 9 21.30 -12.20 14.05
N SER A 10 22.26 -12.41 14.94
CA SER A 10 22.98 -11.38 15.70
C SER A 10 24.00 -10.55 14.90
N LYS A 11 24.21 -10.86 13.61
CA LYS A 11 25.17 -10.18 12.73
C LYS A 11 24.54 -9.35 11.60
N LEU A 12 23.25 -9.07 11.66
CA LEU A 12 22.63 -8.09 10.77
C LEU A 12 23.02 -6.70 11.24
N ASP A 13 24.07 -6.17 10.62
CA ASP A 13 24.45 -4.77 10.69
C ASP A 13 23.27 -3.88 10.27
N LEU A 14 22.66 -3.21 11.25
CA LEU A 14 21.49 -2.35 11.10
C LEU A 14 21.88 -0.90 10.79
N SER A 15 23.15 -0.59 10.50
CA SER A 15 23.59 0.78 10.20
C SER A 15 23.60 1.15 8.71
N ALA A 16 22.94 0.40 7.83
CA ALA A 16 22.80 0.80 6.43
C ALA A 16 21.67 1.83 6.27
N THR A 17 21.96 3.08 6.63
CA THR A 17 21.27 4.27 6.14
C THR A 17 21.21 4.29 4.61
N ASP A 18 20.04 4.67 4.10
CA ASP A 18 19.68 4.93 2.70
C ASP A 18 20.84 5.44 1.81
N ALA A 19 21.34 4.57 0.93
CA ALA A 19 21.92 4.94 -0.37
C ALA A 19 21.99 3.68 -1.25
N HIS A 20 21.30 3.69 -2.40
CA HIS A 20 21.40 2.77 -3.54
C HIS A 20 22.53 1.71 -3.50
N GLY A 21 22.33 0.61 -2.77
CA GLY A 21 23.27 -0.51 -2.71
C GLY A 21 22.99 -1.58 -3.79
N PRO A 22 23.99 -2.37 -4.25
CA PRO A 22 23.95 -3.06 -5.54
C PRO A 22 23.10 -4.33 -5.65
N ASN A 23 22.45 -4.80 -4.58
CA ASN A 23 21.92 -6.16 -4.52
C ASN A 23 20.42 -6.20 -4.13
N SER A 24 19.57 -5.64 -5.00
CA SER A 24 18.24 -6.13 -5.40
C SER A 24 17.53 -5.10 -6.29
N HIS A 25 18.05 -4.86 -7.50
CA HIS A 25 17.61 -3.76 -8.38
C HIS A 25 16.39 -4.03 -9.25
N GLN A 26 15.88 -5.26 -9.29
CA GLN A 26 14.74 -5.57 -10.15
C GLN A 26 13.45 -5.05 -9.51
N LEU A 27 12.84 -4.06 -10.14
CA LEU A 27 11.48 -3.62 -9.84
C LEU A 27 10.51 -4.75 -10.14
N CYS A 28 9.48 -4.92 -9.31
CA CYS A 28 8.46 -5.92 -9.57
C CYS A 28 7.66 -5.57 -10.82
N ASP A 29 7.28 -6.60 -11.58
CA ASP A 29 6.28 -6.45 -12.62
C ASP A 29 4.90 -6.31 -11.97
N ILE A 30 4.20 -5.26 -12.37
CA ILE A 30 2.84 -4.96 -11.92
C ILE A 30 1.89 -5.41 -13.01
N GLU A 31 0.77 -6.02 -12.63
CA GLU A 31 -0.24 -6.46 -13.58
C GLU A 31 -0.71 -5.29 -14.45
N PRO A 32 -1.02 -5.54 -15.74
CA PRO A 32 -1.54 -4.49 -16.61
C PRO A 32 -2.87 -3.96 -16.07
N LEU A 33 -3.08 -2.65 -16.24
CA LEU A 33 -4.36 -2.03 -15.88
C LEU A 33 -5.53 -2.70 -16.60
N PRO A 34 -6.71 -2.82 -15.96
CA PRO A 34 -7.92 -3.31 -16.60
C PRO A 34 -8.23 -2.52 -17.90
N SER A 35 -8.72 -3.22 -18.93
CA SER A 35 -8.92 -2.68 -20.28
C SER A 35 -9.85 -1.44 -20.34
N GLY A 36 -10.72 -1.27 -19.35
CA GLY A 36 -11.59 -0.10 -19.19
C GLY A 36 -10.93 1.11 -18.50
N ALA A 37 -9.85 0.92 -17.75
CA ALA A 37 -9.26 1.95 -16.89
C ALA A 37 -8.83 3.20 -17.67
N ARG A 38 -8.23 3.00 -18.86
CA ARG A 38 -7.74 4.08 -19.73
C ARG A 38 -8.82 5.01 -20.27
N ARG A 39 -10.10 4.58 -20.24
CA ARG A 39 -11.24 5.38 -20.70
C ARG A 39 -11.81 6.27 -19.59
N THR A 40 -11.38 6.04 -18.36
CA THR A 40 -11.81 6.81 -17.20
C THR A 40 -10.81 7.94 -16.90
N ARG A 41 -11.25 8.97 -16.17
CA ARG A 41 -10.37 10.03 -15.63
C ARG A 41 -9.98 9.76 -14.17
N ARG A 42 -10.12 8.51 -13.72
CA ARG A 42 -9.94 8.07 -12.33
C ARG A 42 -8.53 7.55 -12.15
N ILE A 43 -8.02 7.66 -10.92
CA ILE A 43 -6.76 7.02 -10.55
C ILE A 43 -7.08 5.58 -10.16
N PHE A 44 -6.23 4.64 -10.54
CA PHE A 44 -6.26 3.27 -10.02
C PHE A 44 -5.05 3.05 -9.13
N TYR A 45 -5.29 2.42 -7.99
CA TYR A 45 -4.28 2.03 -7.01
C TYR A 45 -4.08 0.52 -7.08
N TYR A 46 -2.82 0.10 -7.04
CA TYR A 46 -2.45 -1.31 -6.97
C TYR A 46 -2.06 -1.64 -5.53
N GLY A 47 -2.77 -2.57 -4.91
CA GLY A 47 -2.65 -2.81 -3.48
C GLY A 47 -3.63 -3.86 -2.96
N TRP A 48 -3.86 -3.84 -1.64
CA TRP A 48 -4.80 -4.73 -0.96
C TRP A 48 -5.93 -3.92 -0.33
N VAL A 49 -7.13 -4.49 -0.34
CA VAL A 49 -8.18 -4.07 0.58
C VAL A 49 -7.80 -4.54 1.97
N ILE A 50 -7.87 -3.64 2.95
CA ILE A 50 -7.55 -3.95 4.34
C ILE A 50 -8.71 -3.53 5.23
N SER A 51 -8.83 -4.18 6.38
CA SER A 51 -9.55 -3.60 7.50
C SER A 51 -8.58 -2.70 8.30
N PRO A 52 -9.03 -1.62 8.95
CA PRO A 52 -8.18 -0.82 9.84
C PRO A 52 -7.48 -1.67 10.92
N GLU A 53 -8.13 -2.74 11.39
CA GLU A 53 -7.60 -3.66 12.39
C GLU A 53 -6.34 -4.39 11.91
N PHE A 54 -6.20 -4.66 10.61
CA PHE A 54 -5.01 -5.28 10.04
C PHE A 54 -3.75 -4.45 10.37
N LEU A 55 -3.83 -3.12 10.31
CA LEU A 55 -2.68 -2.26 10.64
C LEU A 55 -2.29 -2.35 12.13
N LEU A 56 -3.26 -2.59 13.01
CA LEU A 56 -3.04 -2.69 14.46
C LEU A 56 -2.23 -3.95 14.83
N GLU A 57 -2.24 -4.99 13.99
CA GLU A 57 -1.41 -6.19 14.18
C GLU A 57 0.09 -5.87 14.14
N TYR A 58 0.48 -4.83 13.39
CA TYR A 58 1.88 -4.44 13.18
C TYR A 58 2.34 -3.32 14.12
N ALA A 59 1.45 -2.77 14.93
CA ALA A 59 1.76 -1.84 16.00
C ALA A 59 0.75 -1.99 17.16
N PRO A 60 0.83 -3.10 17.92
CA PRO A 60 -0.12 -3.36 18.99
C PRO A 60 -0.03 -2.28 20.06
N SER A 61 -1.12 -1.54 20.24
CA SER A 61 -1.25 -0.48 21.24
C SER A 61 -2.42 -0.79 22.19
N PRO A 62 -2.27 -0.55 23.50
CA PRO A 62 -3.37 -0.72 24.46
C PRO A 62 -4.49 0.32 24.28
N LYS A 63 -4.28 1.36 23.47
CA LYS A 63 -5.29 2.35 23.09
C LYS A 63 -5.34 2.46 21.57
N ILE A 64 -6.50 2.23 20.97
CA ILE A 64 -6.73 2.39 19.53
C ILE A 64 -7.00 3.87 19.27
N THR A 65 -6.10 4.51 18.51
CA THR A 65 -6.18 5.90 18.10
C THR A 65 -5.85 6.02 16.61
N LEU A 66 -6.14 7.16 15.97
CA LEU A 66 -5.70 7.41 14.58
C LEU A 66 -4.19 7.22 14.41
N ARG A 67 -3.40 7.60 15.42
CA ARG A 67 -1.95 7.40 15.44
C ARG A 67 -1.57 5.91 15.40
N SER A 68 -2.38 5.04 16.00
CA SER A 68 -2.12 3.59 16.03
C SER A 68 -2.14 2.98 14.63
N TYR A 69 -3.00 3.46 13.73
CA TYR A 69 -2.99 3.03 12.33
C TYR A 69 -1.74 3.51 11.58
N SER A 70 -1.30 4.74 11.85
CA SER A 70 -0.04 5.26 11.29
C SER A 70 1.17 4.46 11.78
N ASP A 71 1.22 4.14 13.07
CA ASP A 71 2.29 3.32 13.66
C ASP A 71 2.30 1.92 13.02
N GLY A 72 1.11 1.36 12.74
CA GLY A 72 0.95 0.09 12.03
C GLY A 72 1.49 0.12 10.60
N LEU A 73 1.15 1.19 9.85
CA LEU A 73 1.68 1.45 8.52
C LEU A 73 3.22 1.57 8.54
N ASP A 74 3.78 2.25 9.54
CA ASP A 74 5.23 2.35 9.72
C ASP A 74 5.88 1.02 10.09
N GLY A 75 5.20 0.18 10.88
CA GLY A 75 5.58 -1.20 11.14
C GLY A 75 5.71 -2.00 9.83
N LEU A 76 4.68 -1.94 8.97
CA LEU A 76 4.69 -2.59 7.66
C LEU A 76 5.82 -2.07 6.75
N ARG A 77 6.04 -0.76 6.71
CA ARG A 77 7.14 -0.15 5.93
C ARG A 77 8.50 -0.66 6.41
N LYS A 78 8.71 -0.79 7.71
CA LYS A 78 9.95 -1.32 8.30
C LYS A 78 10.15 -2.80 7.96
N ILE A 79 9.13 -3.63 8.13
CA ILE A 79 9.23 -5.07 7.88
C ILE A 79 9.44 -5.38 6.40
N SER A 80 8.67 -4.73 5.52
CA SER A 80 8.79 -4.88 4.07
C SER A 80 10.01 -4.18 3.47
N ARG A 81 10.63 -3.27 4.23
CA ARG A 81 11.66 -2.31 3.77
C ARG A 81 11.18 -1.46 2.60
N TYR A 82 9.88 -1.27 2.45
CA TYR A 82 9.27 -0.49 1.40
C TYR A 82 8.59 0.75 2.00
N LYS A 83 9.29 1.90 1.92
CA LYS A 83 8.84 3.15 2.56
C LYS A 83 7.68 3.85 1.87
N HIS A 84 7.37 3.46 0.63
CA HIS A 84 6.31 4.08 -0.19
C HIS A 84 5.01 3.27 -0.15
N LEU A 85 4.69 2.63 0.97
CA LEU A 85 3.34 2.13 1.25
C LEU A 85 2.45 3.29 1.70
N HIS A 86 1.23 3.35 1.18
CA HIS A 86 0.26 4.39 1.52
C HIS A 86 -1.10 3.79 1.86
N TRP A 87 -1.81 4.45 2.75
CA TRP A 87 -3.20 4.13 3.05
C TRP A 87 -4.11 5.14 2.36
N VAL A 88 -5.07 4.66 1.56
CA VAL A 88 -6.06 5.49 0.85
C VAL A 88 -7.43 4.83 0.87
N ASN A 89 -8.46 5.55 0.42
CA ASN A 89 -9.78 4.98 0.17
C ASN A 89 -9.92 4.53 -1.29
N GLY A 90 -10.40 3.31 -1.50
CA GLY A 90 -10.79 2.74 -2.78
C GLY A 90 -12.30 2.76 -2.99
N TYR A 91 -12.75 2.89 -4.23
CA TYR A 91 -14.16 2.72 -4.58
C TYR A 91 -14.51 1.24 -4.66
N VAL A 92 -15.68 0.87 -4.13
CA VAL A 92 -16.25 -0.48 -4.21
C VAL A 92 -17.45 -0.43 -5.15
N ALA A 93 -17.41 -1.24 -6.21
CA ALA A 93 -18.50 -1.26 -7.17
C ALA A 93 -19.73 -2.01 -6.62
N ASP A 94 -20.90 -1.67 -7.16
CA ASP A 94 -22.13 -2.36 -6.81
C ASP A 94 -22.02 -3.86 -7.15
N GLY A 95 -22.30 -4.71 -6.16
CA GLY A 95 -22.22 -6.17 -6.29
C GLY A 95 -20.85 -6.77 -5.92
N GLU A 96 -19.84 -5.96 -5.58
CA GLU A 96 -18.61 -6.46 -5.00
C GLU A 96 -18.79 -6.76 -3.50
N ASP A 97 -18.35 -7.95 -3.09
CA ASP A 97 -18.35 -8.38 -1.68
C ASP A 97 -16.97 -8.12 -1.06
N LEU A 98 -16.67 -6.83 -0.88
CA LEU A 98 -15.45 -6.36 -0.24
C LEU A 98 -15.78 -5.64 1.08
N PRO A 99 -14.92 -5.69 2.12
CA PRO A 99 -15.10 -4.88 3.32
C PRO A 99 -15.23 -3.40 2.96
N HIS A 100 -16.35 -2.76 3.33
CA HIS A 100 -16.64 -1.38 2.89
C HIS A 100 -17.37 -0.55 3.95
N MET A 101 -17.24 0.77 3.82
CA MET A 101 -17.99 1.78 4.53
C MET A 101 -18.90 2.53 3.56
N ASP A 102 -20.12 2.86 3.99
CA ASP A 102 -21.02 3.75 3.26
C ASP A 102 -20.63 5.20 3.58
N VAL A 103 -20.32 5.99 2.55
CA VAL A 103 -19.92 7.40 2.72
C VAL A 103 -21.09 8.37 2.68
N GLY A 104 -22.34 7.89 2.72
CA GLY A 104 -23.55 8.72 2.81
C GLY A 104 -23.83 9.58 1.58
N MET A 105 -22.99 9.49 0.55
CA MET A 105 -23.17 10.15 -0.74
C MET A 105 -23.67 9.11 -1.75
N GLU A 106 -24.97 9.12 -2.02
CA GLU A 106 -25.60 8.33 -3.10
C GLU A 106 -25.39 6.81 -2.98
N GLY A 107 -25.27 6.26 -1.76
CA GLY A 107 -25.05 4.83 -1.54
C GLY A 107 -23.68 4.32 -2.01
N ARG A 108 -22.72 5.23 -2.22
CA ARG A 108 -21.37 4.86 -2.62
C ARG A 108 -20.63 4.18 -1.47
N LYS A 109 -19.93 3.11 -1.82
CA LYS A 109 -19.16 2.29 -0.91
C LYS A 109 -17.68 2.51 -1.15
N VAL A 110 -16.92 2.65 -0.06
CA VAL A 110 -15.46 2.74 -0.11
C VAL A 110 -14.81 1.74 0.81
N SER A 111 -13.62 1.28 0.45
CA SER A 111 -12.78 0.41 1.27
C SER A 111 -11.47 1.10 1.62
N ASP A 112 -10.89 0.75 2.76
CA ASP A 112 -9.52 1.08 3.06
C ASP A 112 -8.57 0.23 2.20
N LEU A 113 -7.62 0.89 1.55
CA LEU A 113 -6.62 0.26 0.70
C LEU A 113 -5.21 0.52 1.22
N LEU A 114 -4.41 -0.52 1.29
CA LEU A 114 -2.96 -0.39 1.36
C LEU A 114 -2.36 -0.42 -0.05
N VAL A 115 -1.82 0.71 -0.47
CA VAL A 115 -1.35 0.96 -1.82
C VAL A 115 0.15 0.77 -1.94
N VAL A 116 0.54 0.04 -2.97
CA VAL A 116 1.93 -0.18 -3.38
C VAL A 116 2.32 0.78 -4.49
N THR A 117 1.47 0.97 -5.49
CA THR A 117 1.72 1.91 -6.59
C THR A 117 0.41 2.40 -7.21
N ALA A 118 0.51 3.38 -8.11
CA ALA A 118 -0.65 3.97 -8.79
C ALA A 118 -0.52 3.89 -10.31
N SER A 119 -1.66 3.93 -10.98
CA SER A 119 -1.78 3.89 -12.43
C SER A 119 -1.24 5.15 -13.09
N PHE A 120 -0.59 4.99 -14.24
CA PHE A 120 -0.30 6.09 -15.15
C PHE A 120 -1.43 6.21 -16.19
N THR A 121 -2.46 7.01 -15.90
CA THR A 121 -3.60 7.25 -16.79
C THR A 121 -3.62 8.71 -17.26
N GLY A 122 -2.80 9.05 -18.25
CA GLY A 122 -2.84 10.36 -18.92
C GLY A 122 -2.43 11.55 -18.02
N LYS A 123 -3.26 12.61 -17.96
CA LYS A 123 -2.97 13.87 -17.21
C LYS A 123 -3.11 13.76 -15.69
N LYS A 124 -3.75 12.70 -15.16
CA LYS A 124 -3.87 12.46 -13.72
C LYS A 124 -3.04 11.23 -13.39
N THR A 125 -2.01 11.43 -12.59
CA THR A 125 -1.21 10.36 -12.01
C THR A 125 -0.73 10.85 -10.66
N ASP A 126 -0.82 10.01 -9.65
CA ASP A 126 0.00 10.20 -8.47
C ASP A 126 1.45 9.86 -8.85
N LYS A 127 2.17 10.87 -9.35
CA LYS A 127 3.54 10.72 -9.82
C LYS A 127 4.47 10.25 -8.70
N HIS A 128 4.12 10.55 -7.45
CA HIS A 128 4.88 10.12 -6.29
C HIS A 128 4.76 8.61 -6.10
N LEU A 129 3.59 8.00 -6.30
CA LEU A 129 3.42 6.54 -6.17
C LEU A 129 3.80 5.75 -7.41
N HIS A 130 3.56 6.29 -8.60
CA HIS A 130 3.84 5.56 -9.84
C HIS A 130 5.33 5.24 -10.02
N ASN A 131 6.20 6.19 -9.67
CA ASN A 131 7.65 6.08 -9.85
C ASN A 131 8.35 5.33 -8.71
N ARG A 132 7.62 4.86 -7.70
CA ARG A 132 8.18 4.31 -6.47
C ARG A 132 7.96 2.81 -6.33
N ARG A 133 7.75 2.07 -7.41
CA ARG A 133 7.48 0.62 -7.38
C ARG A 133 8.47 -0.14 -6.47
N PRO A 134 8.00 -1.14 -5.72
CA PRO A 134 8.89 -1.97 -4.90
C PRO A 134 9.77 -2.85 -5.78
N THR A 135 10.87 -3.32 -5.20
CA THR A 135 11.68 -4.40 -5.76
C THR A 135 10.95 -5.73 -5.65
N VAL A 136 11.40 -6.74 -6.39
CA VAL A 136 10.85 -8.12 -6.29
C VAL A 136 10.91 -8.64 -4.85
N ALA A 137 12.02 -8.38 -4.13
CA ALA A 137 12.17 -8.83 -2.74
C ALA A 137 11.22 -8.10 -1.77
N GLN A 138 11.05 -6.79 -1.94
CA GLN A 138 10.08 -6.00 -1.16
C GLN A 138 8.65 -6.48 -1.41
N MET A 139 8.28 -6.70 -2.68
CA MET A 139 6.96 -7.22 -3.05
C MET A 139 6.74 -8.64 -2.49
N ALA A 140 7.73 -9.52 -2.57
CA ALA A 140 7.63 -10.86 -1.99
C ALA A 140 7.40 -10.79 -0.47
N LYS A 141 8.08 -9.88 0.23
CA LYS A 141 7.87 -9.68 1.67
C LYS A 141 6.47 -9.13 1.98
N LEU A 142 5.95 -8.22 1.16
CA LEU A 142 4.57 -7.75 1.30
C LEU A 142 3.57 -8.88 1.10
N ILE A 143 3.71 -9.68 0.04
CA ILE A 143 2.84 -10.83 -0.22
C ILE A 143 2.86 -11.82 0.97
N GLU A 144 4.01 -12.05 1.59
CA GLU A 144 4.11 -12.86 2.81
C GLU A 144 3.30 -12.28 3.98
N LEU A 145 3.37 -10.95 4.19
CA LEU A 145 2.60 -10.26 5.23
C LEU A 145 1.09 -10.36 4.99
N PHE A 146 0.67 -10.44 3.72
CA PHE A 146 -0.71 -10.66 3.30
C PHE A 146 -1.05 -12.14 3.07
N HIS A 147 -0.41 -13.06 3.80
CA HIS A 147 -0.71 -14.50 3.78
C HIS A 147 -0.66 -15.16 2.39
N GLY A 148 0.17 -14.63 1.49
CA GLY A 148 0.31 -15.12 0.12
C GLY A 148 -0.64 -14.46 -0.88
N GLU A 149 -1.53 -13.57 -0.45
CA GLU A 149 -2.43 -12.85 -1.35
C GLU A 149 -1.67 -11.82 -2.19
N LYS A 150 -1.98 -11.80 -3.48
CA LYS A 150 -1.39 -10.84 -4.42
C LYS A 150 -2.22 -9.55 -4.43
N PRO A 151 -1.57 -8.39 -4.58
CA PRO A 151 -2.27 -7.12 -4.73
C PRO A 151 -3.03 -7.07 -6.06
N SER A 152 -4.09 -6.26 -6.12
CA SER A 152 -4.92 -6.06 -7.31
C SER A 152 -5.16 -4.58 -7.58
N TRP A 153 -5.72 -4.27 -8.75
CA TRP A 153 -6.10 -2.90 -9.12
C TRP A 153 -7.46 -2.53 -8.53
N HIS A 154 -7.49 -1.40 -7.83
CA HIS A 154 -8.69 -0.78 -7.27
C HIS A 154 -8.82 0.65 -7.77
N MET A 155 -10.04 1.11 -8.01
CA MET A 155 -10.29 2.49 -8.41
C MET A 155 -10.24 3.41 -7.18
N ASP A 156 -9.78 4.65 -7.33
CA ASP A 156 -9.80 5.65 -6.25
C ASP A 156 -11.22 5.85 -5.69
N GLY A 157 -11.34 5.97 -4.37
CA GLY A 157 -12.63 6.21 -3.70
C GLY A 157 -13.16 7.63 -3.89
N GLN A 158 -12.30 8.60 -4.23
CA GLN A 158 -12.68 10.00 -4.32
C GLN A 158 -13.43 10.31 -5.63
N PRO A 159 -14.56 11.03 -5.58
CA PRO A 159 -15.21 11.59 -6.76
C PRO A 159 -14.24 12.49 -7.54
N LYS A 160 -14.39 12.53 -8.87
CA LYS A 160 -13.60 13.38 -9.77
C LYS A 160 -13.56 14.87 -9.36
N ASP A 161 -14.60 15.32 -8.65
CA ASP A 161 -14.84 16.71 -8.26
C ASP A 161 -14.51 16.99 -6.79
N PHE A 162 -14.15 15.97 -6.00
CA PHE A 162 -13.58 16.14 -4.66
C PHE A 162 -12.07 16.08 -4.80
N VAL A 163 -11.45 17.25 -4.90
CA VAL A 163 -10.02 17.42 -4.62
C VAL A 163 -9.98 18.33 -3.41
N HIS A 164 -9.63 17.79 -2.25
CA HIS A 164 -9.01 18.45 -1.08
C HIS A 164 -9.42 17.66 0.17
N GLU A 165 -8.42 17.04 0.82
CA GLU A 165 -8.12 17.23 2.25
C GLU A 165 -7.14 16.19 2.82
N TYR A 166 -6.91 15.05 2.17
CA TYR A 166 -5.99 14.04 2.73
C TYR A 166 -4.50 14.25 2.39
N THR A 167 -4.17 15.13 1.44
CA THR A 167 -2.79 15.61 1.24
C THR A 167 -2.29 16.40 2.46
N LEU A 168 -3.21 17.04 3.21
CA LEU A 168 -2.87 17.83 4.40
C LEU A 168 -2.38 17.00 5.59
N LEU A 169 -2.57 15.67 5.60
CA LEU A 169 -1.99 14.82 6.65
C LEU A 169 -0.56 14.36 6.33
N MET A 170 -0.08 14.56 5.10
CA MET A 170 1.31 14.27 4.72
C MET A 170 2.19 15.52 4.62
N ASP A 171 1.57 16.71 4.52
CA ASP A 171 2.27 18.01 4.47
C ASP A 171 2.42 18.69 5.85
N LEU A 172 2.15 17.97 6.96
CA LEU A 172 2.29 18.50 8.33
C LEU A 172 3.61 18.13 9.02
N ASP A 173 4.53 17.46 8.31
CA ASP A 173 5.86 17.06 8.83
C ASP A 173 7.03 17.65 8.00
N ASP A 174 6.91 18.91 7.56
CA ASP A 174 8.06 19.74 7.11
C ASP A 174 8.32 20.91 8.07
#